data_AF-A0A7T0HHU2-F1
#
_entry.id   AF-A0A7T0HHU2-F1
#
_cell.length_a   1.000
_cell.length_b   1.000
_cell.length_c   1.000
_cell.angle_alpha   90.00
_cell.angle_beta   90.00
_cell.angle_gamma   90.00
#
_symmetry.space_group_name_H-M   'P 1'
#
loop_
_entity.id
_entity.type
_entity.pdbx_description
1 polymer ?
#
loop_
_entity_poly.entity_id
_entity_poly.type
_entity_poly.pdbx_seq_one_letter_code
_entity_poly.pdbx_strand_id
1 'polypeptide(L)' 'MVNKATKTARYYTVGYAPQNGKPNPPSAINLKGRWLEESGFMTGMPITVTVERGRIVIETEINV' A
#
# COMPACT_ATOMS: atom_id res chain seq x y z
N MET A 1 -51.40 -21.89 -32.51
CA MET A 1 -50.47 -20.79 -32.87
C MET A 1 -49.36 -20.78 -31.83
N VAL A 2 -48.10 -21.00 -32.22
CA VAL A 2 -46.99 -21.08 -31.24
C VAL A 2 -46.43 -19.67 -31.04
N ASN A 3 -46.62 -19.09 -29.85
CA ASN A 3 -46.06 -17.78 -29.51
C ASN A 3 -44.56 -17.96 -29.20
N LYS A 4 -43.71 -17.55 -30.13
CA LYS A 4 -42.25 -17.59 -29.96
C LYS A 4 -41.81 -16.23 -29.41
N ALA A 5 -41.45 -16.18 -28.13
CA ALA A 5 -40.93 -14.97 -27.51
C ALA A 5 -39.63 -14.53 -28.19
N THR A 6 -39.56 -13.28 -28.62
CA THR A 6 -38.39 -12.71 -29.30
C THR A 6 -37.23 -12.59 -28.31
N LYS A 7 -36.12 -13.29 -28.57
CA LYS A 7 -34.93 -13.21 -27.71
C LYS A 7 -34.18 -11.91 -27.99
N THR A 8 -34.29 -10.94 -27.09
CA THR A 8 -33.53 -9.68 -27.16
C THR A 8 -32.06 -9.94 -26.80
N ALA A 9 -31.16 -9.74 -27.75
CA ALA A 9 -29.72 -9.74 -27.49
C ALA A 9 -29.32 -8.40 -26.86
N ARG A 10 -28.55 -8.45 -25.77
CA ARG A 10 -27.95 -7.27 -25.14
C ARG A 10 -26.43 -7.38 -25.24
N TYR A 11 -25.80 -6.35 -25.80
CA TYR A 11 -24.35 -6.22 -25.88
C TYR A 11 -23.88 -5.35 -24.71
N TYR A 12 -22.96 -5.86 -23.92
CA TYR A 12 -22.34 -5.13 -22.82
C TYR A 12 -20.85 -4.99 -23.09
N THR A 13 -20.35 -3.75 -23.05
CA THR A 13 -18.91 -3.50 -23.00
C THR A 13 -18.47 -3.66 -21.55
N VAL A 14 -17.71 -4.72 -21.26
CA VAL A 14 -17.08 -4.91 -19.96
C VAL A 14 -15.70 -4.25 -19.98
N GLY A 15 -15.51 -3.24 -19.12
CA GLY A 15 -14.20 -2.66 -18.85
C GLY A 15 -13.57 -3.36 -17.64
N TYR A 16 -12.30 -3.78 -17.75
CA TYR A 16 -11.56 -4.30 -16.60
C TYR A 16 -11.14 -3.13 -15.69
N ALA A 17 -11.60 -3.14 -14.44
CA ALA A 17 -11.22 -2.19 -13.41
C ALA A 17 -10.31 -2.90 -12.38
N PRO A 18 -8.96 -2.84 -12.54
CA PRO A 18 -8.05 -3.43 -11.56
C PRO A 18 -8.26 -2.79 -10.18
N GLN A 19 -8.06 -3.57 -9.12
CA GLN A 19 -8.15 -3.09 -7.74
C GLN A 19 -9.48 -2.39 -7.39
N ASN A 20 -10.58 -2.70 -8.10
CA ASN A 20 -11.86 -1.97 -7.95
C ASN A 20 -11.71 -0.45 -8.16
N GLY A 21 -10.81 -0.04 -9.07
CA GLY A 21 -10.49 1.37 -9.32
C GLY A 21 -9.74 2.07 -8.18
N LYS A 22 -9.30 1.33 -7.15
CA LYS A 22 -8.50 1.92 -6.07
C LYS A 22 -7.10 2.26 -6.60
N PRO A 23 -6.53 3.41 -6.22
CA PRO A 23 -5.15 3.73 -6.53
C PRO A 23 -4.21 2.72 -5.85
N ASN A 24 -3.03 2.54 -6.45
CA ASN A 24 -1.98 1.76 -5.80
C ASN A 24 -1.62 2.41 -4.45
N PRO A 25 -1.35 1.60 -3.41
CA PRO A 25 -0.90 2.12 -2.14
C PRO A 25 0.41 2.89 -2.34
N PRO A 26 0.64 3.97 -1.56
CA PRO A 26 1.92 4.67 -1.59
C PRO A 26 3.06 3.72 -1.22
N SER A 27 4.24 3.97 -1.79
CA SER A 27 5.43 3.20 -1.45
C SER A 27 5.77 3.41 0.03
N ALA A 28 5.88 2.32 0.79
CA ALA A 28 6.15 2.34 2.22
C ALA A 28 7.15 1.25 2.60
N ILE A 29 8.06 1.57 3.52
CA ILE A 29 8.98 0.62 4.13
C ILE A 29 8.44 0.31 5.52
N ASN A 30 8.14 -0.97 5.77
CA ASN A 30 7.59 -1.42 7.06
C ASN A 30 8.65 -2.21 7.81
N LEU A 31 9.20 -1.64 8.88
CA LEU A 31 10.10 -2.33 9.79
C LEU A 31 9.27 -2.94 10.93
N LYS A 32 9.56 -4.19 11.31
CA LYS A 32 8.81 -4.91 12.35
C LYS A 32 9.74 -5.75 13.23
N GLY A 33 9.34 -5.96 14.48
CA GLY A 33 10.01 -6.86 15.42
C GLY A 33 10.40 -6.17 16.73
N ARG A 34 10.74 -6.98 17.74
CA ARG A 34 11.19 -6.50 19.07
C ARG A 34 12.55 -5.82 19.03
N TRP A 35 13.37 -6.14 18.01
CA TRP A 35 14.70 -5.56 17.82
C TRP A 35 14.68 -4.03 17.66
N LEU A 36 13.56 -3.43 17.25
CA LEU A 36 13.44 -1.97 17.13
C LEU A 36 13.56 -1.30 18.51
N GLU A 37 12.84 -1.79 19.51
CA GLU A 37 12.93 -1.30 20.89
C GLU A 37 14.32 -1.59 21.47
N GLU A 38 14.88 -2.79 21.22
CA GLU A 38 16.25 -3.15 21.63
C GLU A 38 17.32 -2.24 20.99
N SER A 39 17.04 -1.71 19.79
CA SER A 39 17.91 -0.77 19.08
C SER A 39 17.64 0.70 19.42
N GLY A 40 16.77 0.97 20.41
CA GLY A 40 16.47 2.31 20.89
C GLY A 40 15.36 3.05 20.12
N PHE A 41 14.62 2.39 19.23
CA PHE A 41 13.45 2.95 18.57
C PHE A 41 12.21 2.75 19.43
N MET A 42 11.89 3.74 20.26
CA MET A 42 10.74 3.73 21.15
C MET A 42 9.53 4.42 20.50
N THR A 43 8.32 4.08 20.96
CA THR A 43 7.11 4.78 20.47
C THR A 43 7.05 6.20 21.04
N GLY A 44 6.65 7.17 20.20
CA GLY A 44 6.44 8.56 20.64
C GLY A 44 7.70 9.42 20.68
N MET A 45 8.84 8.92 20.17
CA MET A 45 10.07 9.71 20.04
C MET A 45 10.27 10.23 18.61
N PRO A 46 10.98 11.37 18.44
CA PRO A 46 11.45 11.79 17.13
C PRO A 46 12.52 10.83 16.59
N ILE A 47 12.51 10.62 15.29
CA ILE A 47 13.56 9.90 14.55
C ILE A 47 13.98 10.74 13.35
N THR A 48 15.23 10.58 12.95
CA THR A 48 15.79 11.20 11.75
C THR A 48 15.85 10.16 10.64
N VAL A 49 15.38 10.54 9.45
CA VAL A 49 15.45 9.70 8.24
C VAL A 49 16.20 10.47 7.17
N THR A 50 17.36 9.96 6.76
CA THR A 50 18.18 10.55 5.70
C THR A 50 18.42 9.57 4.56
N VAL A 51 18.71 10.12 3.38
CA VAL A 51 19.13 9.36 2.22
C VAL A 51 20.56 9.73 1.90
N GLU A 52 21.47 8.78 2.08
CA GLU A 52 22.90 9.00 1.88
C GLU A 52 23.51 7.91 1.01
N ARG A 53 24.18 8.31 -0.07
CA ARG A 53 24.93 7.40 -0.95
C ARG A 53 24.11 6.19 -1.43
N GLY A 54 22.82 6.39 -1.71
CA GLY A 54 21.90 5.33 -2.15
C GLY A 54 21.40 4.40 -1.02
N ARG A 55 21.54 4.81 0.24
CA ARG A 55 21.04 4.09 1.42
C ARG A 55 20.04 4.97 2.16
N ILE A 56 19.07 4.32 2.79
CA ILE A 56 18.20 4.97 3.77
C ILE A 56 18.83 4.73 5.14
N VAL A 57 19.12 5.81 5.84
CA VAL A 57 19.65 5.80 7.20
C VAL A 57 18.54 6.29 8.12
N ILE A 58 18.25 5.52 9.16
CA ILE A 58 17.22 5.81 10.15
C ILE A 58 17.92 5.84 11.50
N GLU A 59 17.90 6.99 12.14
CA GLU A 59 18.59 7.24 13.40
C GLU A 59 17.60 7.72 14.44
N THR A 60 17.77 7.24 15.66
CA THR A 60 17.05 7.73 16.83
C THR A 60 17.83 8.92 17.39
N GLU A 61 17.14 9.98 17.83
CA GLU A 61 17.79 11.04 18.60
C GLU A 61 18.10 10.49 20.00
N ILE A 62 19.19 9.71 20.12
CA ILE A 62 19.73 9.34 21.42
C ILE A 62 20.43 10.58 21.95
N ASN A 63 19.73 11.38 22.76
CA ASN A 63 20.38 12.33 23.66
C ASN A 63 21.14 11.52 24.72
N VAL A 64 22.39 11.14 24.41
CA VAL A 64 23.35 10.61 25.39
C VAL A 64 23.86 11.74 26.27
#